data_AF-A0A7K4JT04-F1
#
_entry.id   AF-A0A7K4JT04-F1
#
_cell.length_a   1.000
_cell.length_b   1.000
_cell.length_c   1.000
_cell.angle_alpha   90.00
_cell.angle_beta   90.00
_cell.angle_gamma   90.00
#
_symmetry.space_group_name_H-M   'P 1'
#
loop_
_entity.id
_entity.type
_entity.pdbx_description
1 polymer ?
#
loop_
_entity_poly.entity_id
_entity_poly.type
_entity_poly.pdbx_seq_one_letter_code
_entity_poly.pdbx_strand_id
1 'polypeptide(L)' 'RGGCVEVASGSEAVLGAPFRLLCIACKRRSETPAEAEGDWFFRPEGEPSFHKVL' A
#
# COMPACT_ATOMS: atom_id res chain seq x y z
N ARG A 1 15.76 14.50 13.77
CA ARG A 1 14.46 13.82 13.93
C ARG A 1 13.64 14.11 12.68
N GLY A 2 13.30 13.10 11.89
CA GLY A 2 12.39 13.23 10.75
C GLY A 2 11.00 12.71 11.13
N GLY A 3 9.95 13.33 10.61
CA GLY A 3 8.58 12.80 10.69
C GLY A 3 8.31 11.79 9.58
N CYS A 4 7.32 10.93 9.79
CA CYS A 4 6.78 10.08 8.73
C CYS A 4 5.64 10.84 8.03
N VAL A 5 5.53 10.70 6.71
CA VAL A 5 4.48 11.32 5.90
C VAL A 5 3.86 10.24 5.03
N GLU A 6 2.54 10.12 5.09
CA GLU A 6 1.77 9.26 4.19
C GLU A 6 1.53 10.02 2.89
N VAL A 7 1.86 9.40 1.77
CA VAL A 7 1.66 9.96 0.43
C VAL A 7 0.84 8.98 -0.39
N ALA A 8 -0.08 9.52 -1.20
CA ALA A 8 -0.95 8.71 -2.04
C ALA A 8 -0.14 7.95 -3.10
N SER A 9 -0.58 6.73 -3.41
CA SER A 9 -0.07 5.98 -4.56
C SER A 9 -0.51 6.63 -5.87
N GLY A 10 0.30 6.49 -6.92
CA GLY A 10 -0.18 6.76 -8.27
C GLY A 10 -1.34 5.83 -8.66
N SER A 11 -2.15 6.25 -9.63
CA SER A 11 -3.33 5.52 -10.12
C SER A 11 -3.23 5.08 -11.58
N GLU A 12 -2.23 5.54 -12.32
CA GLU A 12 -2.07 5.27 -13.75
C GLU A 12 -0.78 4.49 -14.01
N ALA A 13 -0.90 3.41 -14.76
CA ALA A 13 0.21 2.53 -15.12
C ALA A 13 0.41 2.47 -16.63
N VAL A 14 1.67 2.37 -17.07
CA VAL A 14 2.01 2.22 -18.49
C VAL A 14 1.98 0.74 -18.85
N LEU A 15 1.26 0.38 -19.90
CA LEU A 15 1.17 -1.01 -20.37
C LEU A 15 2.56 -1.57 -20.68
N GLY A 16 2.87 -2.75 -20.13
CA GLY A 16 4.15 -3.43 -20.32
C GLY A 16 5.31 -2.92 -19.44
N ALA A 17 5.09 -1.88 -18.63
CA ALA A 17 6.07 -1.39 -17.66
C ALA A 17 5.68 -1.82 -16.22
N PRO A 18 6.67 -2.07 -15.33
CA PRO A 18 6.36 -2.32 -13.92
C PRO A 18 5.76 -1.07 -13.28
N PHE A 19 4.75 -1.28 -12.43
CA PHE A 19 4.09 -0.22 -11.67
C PHE A 19 4.21 -0.49 -10.17
N ARG A 20 4.54 0.55 -9.40
CA ARG A 20 4.67 0.45 -7.94
C ARG A 20 3.42 1.02 -7.26
N LEU A 21 2.69 0.15 -6.58
CA LEU A 21 1.67 0.56 -5.62
C LEU A 21 2.32 0.95 -4.30
N LEU A 22 1.98 2.12 -3.79
CA LEU A 22 2.52 2.64 -2.53
C LEU A 22 1.48 2.55 -1.41
N CYS A 23 1.84 1.86 -0.32
CA CYS A 23 1.09 1.87 0.92
C CYS A 23 2.04 2.29 2.05
N ILE A 24 1.74 3.40 2.70
CA ILE A 24 2.51 3.92 3.83
C ILE A 24 1.53 4.11 4.98
N ALA A 25 1.82 3.45 6.10
CA ALA A 25 1.09 3.64 7.35
C ALA A 25 2.08 4.10 8.42
N CYS A 26 1.95 5.36 8.83
CA CYS A 26 2.85 5.97 9.78
C CYS A 26 2.44 5.64 11.23
N LYS A 27 3.40 5.25 12.07
CA LYS A 27 3.15 5.19 13.53
C LYS A 27 2.78 6.58 14.03
N ARG A 28 1.76 6.65 14.90
CA ARG A 28 1.37 7.92 15.56
C ARG A 28 2.51 8.53 16.37
N ARG A 29 3.34 7.69 16.99
CA ARG A 29 4.50 8.10 17.80
C ARG A 29 5.73 7.31 17.38
N SER A 30 6.78 8.02 16.99
CA SER A 30 7.99 7.43 16.40
C SER A 30 8.78 6.56 17.38
N GLU A 31 8.76 6.95 18.65
CA GLU A 31 9.49 6.38 19.76
C GLU A 31 8.92 5.05 20.27
N THR A 32 7.67 4.74 19.93
CA THR A 32 7.03 3.50 20.36
C THR A 32 7.46 2.35 19.44
N PRO A 33 8.18 1.31 19.93
CA PRO A 33 8.48 0.14 19.12
C PRO A 33 7.19 -0.63 18.79
N ALA A 34 7.11 -1.19 17.59
CA ALA A 34 5.96 -1.94 17.12
C ALA A 34 6.38 -2.93 16.02
N GLU A 35 5.66 -4.05 15.94
CA GLU A 35 5.69 -5.00 14.83
C GLU A 35 4.40 -4.82 14.02
N ALA A 36 4.48 -5.02 12.71
CA ALA A 36 3.34 -4.87 11.80
C ALA A 36 3.43 -5.87 10.66
N GLU A 37 2.27 -6.33 10.21
CA GLU A 37 2.10 -7.19 9.05
C GLU A 37 1.15 -6.50 8.06
N GLY A 38 1.22 -6.86 6.78
CA GLY A 38 0.37 -6.30 5.75
C GLY A 38 0.01 -7.34 4.72
N ASP A 39 -1.27 -7.39 4.37
CA ASP A 39 -1.81 -8.25 3.32
C ASP A 39 -2.28 -7.41 2.14
N TRP A 40 -2.11 -7.93 0.92
CA TRP A 40 -2.62 -7.29 -0.28
C TRP A 40 -3.74 -8.11 -0.92
N PHE A 41 -4.79 -7.41 -1.31
CA PHE A 41 -5.92 -7.99 -2.01
C PHE A 41 -6.23 -7.17 -3.27
N PHE A 42 -6.64 -7.85 -4.33
CA PHE A 42 -7.02 -7.23 -5.60
C PHE A 42 -8.38 -7.74 -6.06
N ARG A 43 -9.17 -6.84 -6.64
CA ARG A 43 -10.44 -7.15 -7.31
C ARG A 43 -10.45 -6.44 -8.67
N PRO A 44 -10.41 -7.19 -9.77
CA PRO A 44 -10.64 -6.63 -11.10
C PRO A 44 -12.00 -5.95 -11.21
N GLU A 45 -12.14 -4.99 -12.12
CA GLU A 45 -13.44 -4.41 -12.43
C GLU A 45 -14.39 -5.48 -12.97
N GLY A 46 -15.64 -5.49 -12.49
CA GLY A 46 -16.65 -6.49 -12.87
C GLY A 46 -16.67 -7.77 -12.04
N GLU A 47 -15.65 -8.04 -11.22
CA GLU A 47 -15.61 -9.21 -10.33
C GLU A 47 -16.34 -8.97 -8.99
N PRO A 48 -16.97 -10.00 -8.39
CA PRO A 48 -17.75 -9.83 -7.17
C PRO A 48 -16.92 -9.80 -5.89
N SER A 49 -15.67 -10.30 -5.90
CA SER A 49 -14.87 -10.50 -4.69
C SER A 49 -13.40 -10.12 -4.84
N PHE A 50 -12.76 -9.86 -3.70
CA PHE A 50 -11.32 -9.62 -3.61
C PHE A 50 -10.56 -10.93 -3.46
N HIS A 51 -9.38 -11.00 -4.06
CA HIS A 51 -8.47 -12.14 -3.98
C HIS A 51 -7.14 -11.70 -3.35
N LYS A 52 -6.58 -12.52 -2.45
CA LYS A 52 -5.26 -12.26 -1.86
C LYS A 52 -4.18 -12.39 -2.92
N VAL A 53 -3.29 -11.42 -3.01
CA VAL A 53 -2.19 -11.39 -4.00
C VAL A 53 -0.82 -11.46 -3.37
N LEU A 54 -0.66 -10.98 -2.13
CA LEU A 54 0.55 -11.10 -1.30
C LEU A 54 0.14 -11.23 0.17
#